data_AF-A0AAW5EHF7-F1
#
_entry.id   AF-A0AAW5EHF7-F1
#
_cell.length_a   1.000
_cell.length_b   1.000
_cell.length_c   1.000
_cell.angle_alpha   90.00
_cell.angle_beta   90.00
_cell.angle_gamma   90.00
#
_symmetry.space_group_name_H-M   'P 1'
#
loop_
_entity.id
_entity.type
_entity.pdbx_description
1 polymer ?
#
loop_
_entity_poly.entity_id
_entity_poly.type
_entity_poly.pdbx_seq_one_letter_code
_entity_poly.pdbx_strand_id
1 'polypeptide(L)'
;FHILSGFSKNRRLQTLSMSPNQIKEKILEMIALEASKGSEGVIIAKMNSLVDSDIIKALYEASIKGTQIDLIVRGICCLKPNEEFSKNIRV
;
A
#
# COMPACT_ATOMS: atom_id res chain seq x y z
N PHE A 1 -0.34 16.72 17.20
CA PHE A 1 0.19 16.69 18.58
C PHE A 1 -0.88 16.58 19.66
N HIS A 2 -1.98 17.34 19.61
CA HIS A 2 -3.04 17.26 20.65
C HIS A 2 -3.63 15.86 20.90
N ILE A 3 -3.59 14.97 19.90
CA ILE A 3 -4.01 13.56 20.06
C ILE A 3 -3.02 12.79 20.95
N LEU A 4 -1.71 13.04 20.80
CA LEU A 4 -0.66 12.38 21.59
C LEU A 4 -0.63 12.88 23.03
N SER A 5 -0.89 14.17 23.25
CA SER A 5 -0.93 14.78 24.58
C SER A 5 -2.26 14.60 25.31
N GLY A 6 -3.25 13.94 24.70
CA GLY A 6 -4.57 13.66 25.32
C GLY A 6 -5.57 14.83 25.31
N PHE A 7 -5.20 15.99 24.78
CA PHE A 7 -6.07 17.16 24.68
C PHE A 7 -7.18 17.00 23.64
N SER A 8 -7.00 16.13 22.65
CA SER A 8 -8.03 15.79 21.67
C SER A 8 -8.35 14.30 21.71
N LYS A 9 -9.64 13.99 21.84
CA LYS A 9 -10.16 12.61 21.71
C LYS A 9 -10.38 12.21 20.25
N ASN A 10 -10.35 13.16 19.32
CA ASN A 10 -10.54 12.87 17.90
C ASN A 10 -9.25 12.29 17.32
N ARG A 11 -9.26 10.99 17.01
CA ARG A 11 -8.12 10.23 16.51
C ARG A 11 -7.98 10.26 14.98
N ARG A 12 -8.90 10.95 14.29
CA ARG A 12 -8.92 11.04 12.82
C ARG A 12 -8.48 12.43 12.38
N LEU A 13 -7.50 12.47 11.49
CA LEU A 13 -7.05 13.66 10.79
C LEU A 13 -7.68 13.70 9.39
N GLN A 14 -8.05 14.90 8.92
CA GLN A 14 -8.73 15.08 7.62
C GLN A 14 -7.74 15.06 6.45
N THR A 15 -6.61 15.76 6.60
CA THR A 15 -5.62 15.92 5.52
C THR A 15 -4.47 14.92 5.63
N LEU A 16 -4.07 14.57 6.85
CA LEU A 16 -2.99 13.61 7.12
C LEU A 16 -3.58 12.24 7.45
N SER A 17 -2.84 11.18 7.16
CA SER A 17 -3.12 9.84 7.66
C SER A 17 -2.16 9.50 8.78
N MET A 18 -2.68 9.06 9.92
CA MET A 18 -1.90 8.74 11.11
C MET A 18 -1.97 7.25 11.46
N SER A 19 -0.83 6.67 11.85
CA SER A 19 -0.79 5.33 12.44
C SER A 19 -1.29 5.36 13.89
N PRO A 20 -1.94 4.29 14.38
CA PRO A 20 -2.32 3.06 13.66
C PRO A 20 -3.63 3.18 12.88
N ASN A 21 -4.36 4.28 13.03
CA ASN A 21 -5.78 4.35 12.71
C ASN A 21 -6.12 4.62 11.24
N GLN A 22 -5.23 5.20 10.43
CA GLN A 22 -5.60 5.66 9.08
C GLN A 22 -4.63 5.22 7.98
N ILE A 23 -3.33 5.05 8.29
CA ILE A 23 -2.33 4.82 7.24
C ILE A 23 -2.60 3.52 6.47
N LYS A 24 -2.87 2.40 7.16
CA LYS A 24 -3.10 1.12 6.50
C LYS A 24 -4.34 1.14 5.61
N GLU A 25 -5.47 1.61 6.15
CA GLU A 25 -6.71 1.77 5.40
C GLU A 25 -6.50 2.66 4.18
N LYS A 26 -5.78 3.78 4.34
CA LYS A 26 -5.55 4.70 3.23
C LYS A 26 -4.70 4.09 2.12
N ILE A 27 -3.67 3.33 2.46
CA ILE A 27 -2.83 2.64 1.47
C ILE A 27 -3.66 1.59 0.72
N LEU A 28 -4.49 0.81 1.43
CA LEU A 28 -5.38 -0.17 0.81
C LEU A 28 -6.37 0.49 -0.17
N GLU A 29 -6.97 1.62 0.21
CA GLU A 29 -7.84 2.42 -0.68
C GLU A 29 -7.10 2.87 -1.94
N MET A 30 -5.86 3.36 -1.80
CA MET A 30 -5.06 3.82 -2.94
C MET A 30 -4.71 2.67 -3.89
N ILE A 31 -4.35 1.50 -3.36
CA ILE A 31 -4.10 0.30 -4.16
C ILE A 31 -5.37 -0.13 -4.90
N ALA A 32 -6.51 -0.17 -4.20
CA ALA A 32 -7.79 -0.55 -4.80
C ALA A 32 -8.23 0.39 -5.92
N LEU A 33 -7.98 1.70 -5.76
CA LEU A 33 -8.27 2.71 -6.77
C LEU A 33 -7.45 2.45 -8.04
N GLU A 34 -6.13 2.27 -7.93
CA GLU A 34 -5.30 1.95 -9.10
C GLU A 34 -5.66 0.59 -9.71
N ALA A 35 -5.95 -0.40 -8.87
CA ALA A 35 -6.40 -1.72 -9.31
C ALA A 35 -7.68 -1.67 -10.17
N SER A 36 -8.59 -0.72 -9.89
CA SER A 36 -9.82 -0.53 -10.67
C SER A 36 -9.57 -0.01 -12.09
N LYS A 37 -8.41 0.58 -12.34
CA LYS A 37 -8.00 1.05 -13.67
C LYS A 37 -7.37 -0.05 -14.53
N GLY A 38 -7.15 -1.25 -13.96
CA GLY A 38 -6.56 -2.38 -14.66
C GLY A 38 -5.19 -2.03 -15.25
N SER A 39 -5.01 -2.26 -16.55
CA SER A 39 -3.76 -1.98 -17.27
C SER A 39 -3.35 -0.51 -17.36
N GLU A 40 -4.28 0.43 -17.13
CA GLU A 40 -3.95 1.86 -17.06
C GLU A 40 -3.53 2.31 -15.65
N GLY A 41 -3.69 1.44 -14.64
CA GLY A 41 -3.29 1.72 -13.27
C GLY A 41 -1.79 1.60 -13.09
N VAL A 42 -1.21 2.53 -12.31
CA VAL A 42 0.23 2.55 -12.01
C VAL A 42 0.44 2.79 -10.52
N ILE A 43 1.21 1.91 -9.88
CA ILE A 43 1.62 2.03 -8.48
C ILE A 43 3.14 2.10 -8.43
N ILE A 44 3.68 3.20 -7.88
CA ILE A 44 5.11 3.32 -7.59
C ILE A 44 5.26 3.51 -6.08
N ALA A 45 5.92 2.58 -5.40
CA ALA A 45 6.04 2.60 -3.95
C ALA A 45 7.48 2.39 -3.49
N LYS A 46 8.01 3.36 -2.74
CA LYS A 46 9.36 3.31 -2.15
C LYS A 46 9.25 3.15 -0.64
N MET A 47 9.94 2.17 -0.09
CA MET A 47 9.94 1.93 1.36
C MET A 47 11.19 1.20 1.83
N ASN A 48 11.41 1.19 3.15
CA ASN A 48 12.49 0.41 3.75
C ASN A 48 12.16 -1.08 3.76
N SER A 49 10.93 -1.45 4.12
CA SER A 49 10.51 -2.84 4.23
C SER A 49 9.05 -3.01 3.82
N LEU A 50 8.74 -4.13 3.16
CA LEU A 50 7.39 -4.54 2.79
C LEU A 50 7.09 -5.90 3.44
N VAL A 51 6.31 -5.89 4.52
CA VAL A 51 6.04 -7.08 5.34
C VAL A 51 4.57 -7.29 5.72
N ASP A 52 3.71 -6.27 5.55
CA ASP A 52 2.30 -6.36 5.90
C ASP A 52 1.54 -7.26 4.91
N SER A 53 0.90 -8.31 5.42
CA SER A 53 0.23 -9.32 4.60
C SER A 53 -0.95 -8.80 3.80
N ASP A 54 -1.68 -7.81 4.32
CA ASP A 54 -2.88 -7.30 3.65
C ASP A 54 -2.49 -6.37 2.51
N ILE A 55 -1.44 -5.56 2.71
CA ILE A 55 -0.85 -4.76 1.63
C ILE A 55 -0.30 -5.67 0.52
N ILE A 56 0.45 -6.73 0.87
CA ILE A 56 1.00 -7.66 -0.11
C ILE A 56 -0.11 -8.34 -0.93
N LYS A 57 -1.18 -8.81 -0.27
CA LYS A 57 -2.34 -9.39 -0.96
C LYS A 57 -3.00 -8.39 -1.91
N ALA A 58 -3.20 -7.15 -1.48
CA ALA A 58 -3.79 -6.11 -2.31
C ALA A 58 -2.93 -5.79 -3.55
N LEU A 59 -1.60 -5.77 -3.40
CA LEU A 59 -0.68 -5.59 -4.53
C LEU A 59 -0.76 -6.76 -5.53
N TYR A 60 -0.90 -8.00 -5.04
CA TYR A 60 -1.11 -9.15 -5.93
C TYR A 60 -2.45 -9.07 -6.68
N GLU A 61 -3.53 -8.69 -6.00
CA GLU A 61 -4.84 -8.50 -6.65
C GLU A 61 -4.78 -7.40 -7.72
N ALA A 62 -4.09 -6.29 -7.44
CA ALA A 62 -3.86 -5.22 -8.41
C ALA A 62 -3.06 -5.72 -9.62
N SER A 63 -1.98 -6.46 -9.39
CA SER A 63 -1.17 -7.09 -10.44
C SER A 63 -2.01 -8.03 -11.31
N ILE A 64 -2.86 -8.88 -10.72
CA ILE A 64 -3.75 -9.80 -11.47
C ILE A 64 -4.70 -9.01 -12.39
N LYS A 65 -5.20 -7.86 -11.95
CA LYS A 65 -6.08 -6.96 -12.74
C LYS A 65 -5.35 -6.21 -13.86
N GLY A 66 -4.02 -6.30 -13.94
CA GLY A 66 -3.22 -5.69 -15.00
C GLY A 66 -2.44 -4.44 -14.59
N THR A 67 -2.65 -3.94 -13.37
CA THR A 67 -1.99 -2.73 -12.85
C THR A 67 -0.48 -2.91 -12.81
N GLN A 68 0.25 -1.92 -13.34
CA GLN A 68 1.71 -1.91 -13.33
C GLN A 68 2.22 -1.43 -11.98
N ILE A 69 3.14 -2.18 -11.37
CA ILE A 69 3.59 -1.93 -10.01
C ILE A 69 5.12 -1.94 -9.96
N ASP A 70 5.72 -0.81 -9.57
CA ASP A 70 7.15 -0.68 -9.30
C ASP A 70 7.39 -0.46 -7.80
N LEU A 71 8.01 -1.44 -7.16
CA LEU A 71 8.39 -1.42 -5.75
C LEU A 71 9.88 -1.14 -5.62
N ILE A 72 10.24 -0.17 -4.80
CA ILE A 72 11.64 0.19 -4.52
C ILE A 72 11.89 -0.07 -3.03
N VAL A 73 12.26 -1.32 -2.72
CA VAL A 73 12.42 -1.81 -1.34
C VAL A 73 13.90 -2.00 -1.01
N ARG A 74 14.39 -1.33 0.04
CA ARG A 74 15.81 -1.42 0.44
C ARG A 74 16.12 -2.65 1.31
N GLY A 75 15.21 -3.00 2.20
CA GLY A 75 15.39 -3.99 3.25
C GLY A 75 14.54 -5.23 3.02
N ILE A 76 13.83 -5.66 4.06
CA ILE A 76 13.06 -6.90 4.03
C ILE A 76 11.85 -6.74 3.09
N CYS A 77 11.71 -7.67 2.15
CA CYS A 77 10.55 -7.79 1.28
C CYS A 77 9.99 -9.20 1.39
N CYS A 78 8.79 -9.34 1.93
CA CYS A 78 8.06 -10.61 2.01
C CYS A 78 7.21 -10.89 0.76
N LEU A 79 7.11 -9.92 -0.15
CA LEU A 79 6.45 -10.12 -1.43
C LEU A 79 7.33 -11.01 -2.33
N LYS A 80 6.75 -12.10 -2.81
CA LYS A 80 7.37 -13.02 -3.78
C LYS A 80 7.17 -12.50 -5.21
N PRO A 81 8.25 -12.16 -5.95
CA PRO A 81 8.19 -11.77 -7.37
C PRO A 81 8.25 -12.99 -8.31
N ASN A 82 8.05 -12.76 -9.61
CA ASN A 82 8.14 -13.75 -10.71
C ASN A 82 7.15 -14.93 -10.63
N GLU A 83 5.99 -14.72 -10.02
CA GLU A 83 4.88 -15.67 -10.01
C GLU A 83 3.74 -15.16 -10.91
N GLU A 84 2.80 -16.04 -11.29
CA GLU A 84 1.63 -15.66 -12.13
C GLU A 84 0.83 -14.48 -11.56
N PHE A 85 0.67 -14.44 -10.23
CA PHE A 85 -0.03 -13.36 -9.53
C PHE A 85 0.81 -12.09 -9.36
N SER A 86 2.12 -12.14 -9.58
CA SER A 86 3.05 -11.00 -9.45
C SER A 86 3.66 -10.56 -10.78
N LYS A 87 3.09 -10.98 -11.92
CA LYS A 87 3.64 -10.73 -13.26
C LYS A 87 3.81 -9.24 -13.60
N ASN A 88 2.99 -8.37 -13.01
CA ASN A 88 3.02 -6.93 -13.23
C ASN A 88 3.74 -6.18 -12.10
N ILE A 89 4.51 -6.90 -11.26
CA ILE A 89 5.24 -6.33 -10.13
C ILE A 89 6.74 -6.41 -10.39
N ARG A 90 7.39 -5.25 -10.41
CA ARG A 90 8.85 -5.10 -10.36
C ARG A 90 9.27 -4.72 -8.94
N VAL A 91 10.30 -5.38 -8.42
CA VAL A 91 10.89 -5.12 -7.09
C VAL A 91 12.37 -4.83 -7.22
#